data_AF-A0A5C8F4R6-F1
#
_entry.id   AF-A0A5C8F4R6-F1
#
_cell.length_a   1.000
_cell.length_b   1.000
_cell.length_c   1.000
_cell.angle_alpha   90.00
_cell.angle_beta   90.00
_cell.angle_gamma   90.00
#
_symmetry.space_group_name_H-M   'P 1'
#
loop_
_entity.id
_entity.type
_entity.pdbx_description
1 polymer ?
#
loop_
_entity_poly.entity_id
_entity_poly.type
_entity_poly.pdbx_seq_one_letter_code
_entity_poly.pdbx_strand_id
1 'polypeptide(L)'
;MRELGISIYPFHSKMKENKDYIDLAAKYGFTRCFMCLLSVKYSKEEIIEEFKTIINYAKDKGIKTTLDISPSIFGNLNISYNDLSFFKEIGAWAIRLDLGFGGKQESIMSFNDYDLKIEINMSNESHYIDTIMDYCPNKENIIGCHNFYPHIYTGLERNFFNRCTSKFKEYSLATAAFITAKESTFGPWPVMDGMPTLEEHRNLPIEIQAIDLFLSDIDNVFISNCYANEESFEKLSKVDKRYLVLKANLVKEIPEVEKKIVLDEFHNRRLDTNEYLIRSTSSRIKYRGHNFKLFNAENIIKRGAILIESSEYGSYAGELQIALKDMKNTGRTNVVGYIKDEYLFLLDYIKASQNFRIEE
;
A
#
# COMPACT_ATOMS: atom_id res chain seq x y z
N MET A 1 9.09 7.83 -4.68
CA MET A 1 9.32 6.42 -5.07
C MET A 1 8.46 5.58 -4.14
N ARG A 2 7.85 4.48 -4.62
CA ARG A 2 7.00 3.64 -3.77
C ARG A 2 7.84 2.66 -2.95
N GLU A 3 7.72 2.71 -1.63
CA GLU A 3 8.54 1.95 -0.69
C GLU A 3 7.68 0.99 0.16
N LEU A 4 8.33 -0.08 0.64
CA LEU A 4 7.75 -1.02 1.60
C LEU A 4 8.49 -0.86 2.92
N GLY A 5 7.76 -0.99 4.02
CA GLY A 5 8.30 -0.91 5.36
C GLY A 5 7.72 -1.92 6.33
N ILE A 6 8.40 -2.06 7.45
CA ILE A 6 8.01 -2.91 8.58
C ILE A 6 7.76 -2.04 9.81
N SER A 7 6.93 -2.50 10.74
CA SER A 7 6.94 -1.99 12.11
C SER A 7 7.89 -2.82 12.97
N ILE A 8 8.45 -2.23 14.03
CA ILE A 8 9.14 -2.91 15.12
C ILE A 8 8.68 -2.32 16.45
N TYR A 9 8.48 -3.18 17.45
CA TYR A 9 8.14 -2.82 18.81
C TYR A 9 9.27 -3.29 19.74
N PRO A 10 10.36 -2.52 19.89
CA PRO A 10 11.62 -2.99 20.48
C PRO A 10 11.46 -3.76 21.79
N PHE A 11 10.70 -3.22 22.73
CA PHE A 11 10.51 -3.78 24.07
C PHE A 11 9.50 -4.94 24.15
N HIS A 12 8.84 -5.30 23.05
CA HIS A 12 7.88 -6.41 23.02
C HIS A 12 8.49 -7.71 22.50
N SER A 13 9.78 -7.69 22.14
CA SER A 13 10.53 -8.85 21.65
C SER A 13 12.00 -8.72 22.03
N LYS A 14 12.82 -9.73 21.70
CA LYS A 14 14.25 -9.71 22.01
C LYS A 14 15.01 -8.97 20.90
N MET A 15 16.10 -8.30 21.29
CA MET A 15 17.04 -7.65 20.36
C MET A 15 17.43 -8.54 19.16
N LYS A 16 17.73 -9.82 19.40
CA LYS A 16 18.07 -10.76 18.33
C LYS A 16 16.91 -10.98 17.35
N GLU A 17 15.69 -11.15 17.85
CA GLU A 17 14.49 -11.36 17.03
C GLU A 17 14.18 -10.09 16.19
N ASN A 18 14.32 -8.90 16.80
CA ASN A 18 14.21 -7.62 16.09
C ASN A 18 15.23 -7.51 14.94
N LYS A 19 16.50 -7.90 15.18
CA LYS A 19 17.56 -7.89 14.16
C LYS A 19 17.32 -8.92 13.05
N ASP A 20 16.92 -10.14 13.41
CA ASP A 20 16.60 -11.20 12.45
C ASP A 20 15.44 -10.75 11.53
N TYR A 21 14.45 -10.03 12.06
CA TYR A 21 13.35 -9.45 11.28
C TYR A 21 13.81 -8.32 10.34
N ILE A 22 14.73 -7.46 10.79
CA ILE A 22 15.37 -6.43 9.95
C ILE A 22 16.14 -7.06 8.79
N ASP A 23 16.88 -8.15 9.05
CA ASP A 23 17.62 -8.86 8.00
C ASP A 23 16.68 -9.47 6.96
N LEU A 24 15.55 -10.03 7.40
CA LEU A 24 14.52 -10.54 6.50
C LEU A 24 13.92 -9.41 5.65
N ALA A 25 13.59 -8.27 6.25
CA ALA A 25 13.07 -7.12 5.52
C ALA A 25 14.08 -6.61 4.47
N ALA A 26 15.35 -6.47 4.84
CA ALA A 26 16.41 -6.06 3.93
C ALA A 26 16.60 -7.05 2.76
N LYS A 27 16.55 -8.36 3.02
CA LYS A 27 16.62 -9.42 2.00
C LYS A 27 15.56 -9.24 0.92
N TYR A 28 14.35 -8.80 1.28
CA TYR A 28 13.23 -8.60 0.37
C TYR A 28 13.06 -7.14 -0.12
N GLY A 29 14.06 -6.28 0.12
CA GLY A 29 14.11 -4.92 -0.44
C GLY A 29 13.20 -3.91 0.26
N PHE A 30 12.84 -4.16 1.52
CA PHE A 30 12.15 -3.16 2.35
C PHE A 30 13.16 -2.12 2.80
N THR A 31 12.77 -0.84 2.77
CA THR A 31 13.67 0.31 3.00
C THR A 31 13.20 1.24 4.10
N ARG A 32 12.04 0.95 4.71
CA ARG A 32 11.44 1.78 5.77
C ARG A 32 11.14 0.94 7.01
N CYS A 33 11.26 1.55 8.18
CA CYS A 33 10.87 0.94 9.44
C CYS A 33 10.14 1.95 10.32
N PHE A 34 8.97 1.58 10.81
CA PHE A 34 8.21 2.33 11.79
C PHE A 34 8.47 1.75 13.18
N MET A 35 8.71 2.59 14.17
CA MET A 35 8.87 2.15 15.55
C MET A 35 8.05 3.02 16.47
N CYS A 36 7.29 2.39 17.35
CA CYS A 36 6.52 3.10 18.35
C CYS A 36 7.33 3.22 19.64
N LEU A 37 7.59 4.46 20.06
CA LEU A 37 8.21 4.73 21.34
C LEU A 37 7.10 4.77 22.40
N LEU A 38 6.76 3.63 22.99
CA LEU A 38 5.66 3.53 23.95
C LEU A 38 6.13 3.53 25.40
N SER A 39 5.77 4.59 26.12
CA SER A 39 5.58 4.68 27.57
C SER A 39 6.75 4.35 28.52
N VAL A 40 6.63 4.96 29.69
CA VAL A 40 7.56 5.34 30.75
C VAL A 40 8.07 4.20 31.66
N LYS A 41 7.97 2.94 31.25
CA LYS A 41 8.40 1.83 32.12
C LYS A 41 9.92 1.67 32.19
N TYR A 42 10.64 2.16 31.18
CA TYR A 42 12.09 2.08 31.07
C TYR A 42 12.71 3.44 31.34
N SER A 43 13.94 3.43 31.87
CA SER A 43 14.74 4.65 32.03
C SER A 43 15.07 5.25 30.65
N LYS A 44 15.40 6.54 30.66
CA LYS A 44 15.81 7.25 29.43
C LYS A 44 17.03 6.59 28.80
N GLU A 45 17.97 6.13 29.61
CA GLU A 45 19.21 5.47 29.19
C GLU A 45 18.93 4.13 28.50
N GLU A 46 18.07 3.29 29.09
CA GLU A 46 17.67 2.00 28.49
C GLU A 46 16.95 2.21 27.14
N ILE A 47 16.08 3.23 27.05
CA ILE A 47 15.40 3.60 25.81
C ILE A 47 16.41 4.00 24.75
N ILE A 48 17.35 4.89 25.08
CA ILE A 48 18.37 5.35 24.13
C ILE A 48 19.20 4.16 23.65
N GLU A 49 19.69 3.30 24.55
CA GLU A 49 20.54 2.16 24.19
C GLU A 49 19.82 1.17 23.27
N GLU A 50 18.59 0.76 23.62
CA GLU A 50 17.80 -0.19 22.85
C GLU A 50 17.49 0.37 21.45
N PHE A 51 16.92 1.57 21.38
CA PHE A 51 16.53 2.17 20.10
C PHE A 51 17.74 2.49 19.23
N LYS A 52 18.81 3.07 19.80
CA LYS A 52 20.05 3.37 19.06
C LYS A 52 20.67 2.11 18.49
N THR A 53 20.63 0.99 19.21
CA THR A 53 21.16 -0.29 18.72
C THR A 53 20.35 -0.80 17.53
N ILE A 54 19.02 -0.82 17.62
CA ILE A 54 18.16 -1.34 16.53
C ILE A 54 18.18 -0.39 15.32
N ILE A 55 18.13 0.92 15.54
CA ILE A 55 18.13 1.91 14.46
C ILE A 55 19.45 1.90 13.69
N ASN A 56 20.60 1.84 14.37
CA ASN A 56 21.87 1.74 13.68
C ASN A 56 21.97 0.42 12.90
N TYR A 57 21.47 -0.69 13.47
CA TYR A 57 21.40 -1.96 12.75
C TYR A 57 20.53 -1.86 11.49
N ALA A 58 19.34 -1.27 11.57
CA ALA A 58 18.45 -1.03 10.43
C ALA A 58 19.13 -0.13 9.38
N LYS A 59 19.79 0.93 9.81
CA LYS A 59 20.53 1.86 8.95
C LYS A 59 21.66 1.18 8.19
N ASP A 60 22.43 0.30 8.83
CA ASP A 60 23.49 -0.48 8.19
C ASP A 60 22.94 -1.43 7.10
N LYS A 61 21.66 -1.78 7.18
CA LYS A 61 20.93 -2.57 6.16
C LYS A 61 20.20 -1.69 5.12
N GLY A 62 20.38 -0.37 5.17
CA GLY A 62 19.74 0.58 4.25
C GLY A 62 18.29 0.91 4.59
N ILE A 63 17.82 0.61 5.81
CA ILE A 63 16.45 0.84 6.25
C ILE A 63 16.37 2.15 7.06
N LYS A 64 15.49 3.06 6.63
CA LYS A 64 15.23 4.35 7.29
C LYS A 64 14.15 4.22 8.34
N THR A 65 14.42 4.67 9.56
CA THR A 65 13.53 4.52 10.71
C THR A 65 12.74 5.79 11.03
N THR A 66 11.43 5.64 11.17
CA THR A 66 10.53 6.65 11.73
C THR A 66 10.23 6.29 13.18
N LEU A 67 10.43 7.24 14.11
CA LEU A 67 10.04 7.11 15.51
C LEU A 67 8.72 7.81 15.78
N ASP A 68 7.71 7.02 16.15
CA ASP A 68 6.41 7.51 16.58
C ASP A 68 6.42 7.87 18.05
N ILE A 69 6.10 9.14 18.32
CA ILE A 69 6.17 9.73 19.63
C ILE A 69 4.82 10.34 20.00
N SER A 70 4.35 10.02 21.21
CA SER A 70 3.24 10.73 21.81
C SER A 70 3.73 12.01 22.52
N PRO A 71 2.90 13.07 22.62
CA PRO A 71 3.29 14.32 23.28
C PRO A 71 3.77 14.14 24.72
N SER A 72 3.25 13.15 25.45
CA SER A 72 3.64 12.89 26.83
C SER A 72 5.11 12.49 26.98
N ILE A 73 5.73 11.95 25.93
CA ILE A 73 7.13 11.54 25.93
C ILE A 73 8.09 12.73 25.98
N PHE A 74 7.71 13.87 25.38
CA PHE A 74 8.53 15.08 25.44
C PHE A 74 8.79 15.51 26.89
N GLY A 75 7.75 15.50 27.74
CA GLY A 75 7.91 15.79 29.17
C GLY A 75 8.75 14.74 29.89
N ASN A 76 8.46 13.46 29.67
CA ASN A 76 9.10 12.36 30.41
C ASN A 76 10.59 12.20 30.11
N LEU A 77 11.01 12.44 28.86
CA LEU A 77 12.40 12.35 28.45
C LEU A 77 13.13 13.70 28.51
N ASN A 78 12.44 14.75 28.97
CA ASN A 78 12.91 16.14 28.99
C ASN A 78 13.44 16.59 27.61
N ILE A 79 12.65 16.30 26.57
CA ILE A 79 12.92 16.67 25.17
C ILE A 79 12.02 17.86 24.82
N SER A 80 12.54 18.78 24.02
CA SER A 80 11.78 19.92 23.50
C SER A 80 11.55 19.77 22.00
N TYR A 81 10.42 20.26 21.49
CA TYR A 81 10.25 20.40 20.04
C TYR A 81 11.24 21.40 19.42
N ASN A 82 11.83 22.28 20.23
CA ASN A 82 12.88 23.21 19.79
C ASN A 82 14.27 22.55 19.76
N ASP A 83 14.41 21.33 20.29
CA ASP A 83 15.68 20.61 20.31
C ASP A 83 15.47 19.14 19.95
N LEU A 84 15.71 18.82 18.68
CA LEU A 84 15.60 17.47 18.14
C LEU A 84 16.91 16.66 18.25
N SER A 85 17.90 17.15 19.00
CA SER A 85 19.21 16.49 19.17
C SER A 85 19.09 15.06 19.69
N PHE A 86 18.12 14.79 20.56
CA PHE A 86 17.81 13.45 21.07
C PHE A 86 17.55 12.45 19.93
N PHE A 87 16.72 12.83 18.95
CA PHE A 87 16.37 11.94 17.83
C PHE A 87 17.56 11.74 16.89
N LYS A 88 18.40 12.77 16.75
CA LYS A 88 19.67 12.66 16.03
C LYS A 88 20.64 11.71 16.72
N GLU A 89 20.76 11.77 18.05
CA GLU A 89 21.65 10.91 18.83
C GLU A 89 21.27 9.44 18.75
N ILE A 90 19.96 9.17 18.78
CA ILE A 90 19.40 7.83 18.58
C ILE A 90 19.58 7.36 17.11
N GLY A 91 19.74 8.29 16.18
CA GLY A 91 19.99 8.00 14.77
C GLY A 91 18.73 7.86 13.92
N ALA A 92 17.59 8.34 14.41
CA ALA A 92 16.33 8.30 13.68
C ALA A 92 16.43 9.06 12.35
N TRP A 93 15.67 8.62 11.34
CA TRP A 93 15.54 9.32 10.07
C TRP A 93 14.34 10.28 10.07
N ALA A 94 13.26 9.88 10.74
CA ALA A 94 12.07 10.70 10.91
C ALA A 94 11.51 10.60 12.33
N ILE A 95 10.75 11.62 12.71
CA ILE A 95 9.90 11.63 13.91
C ILE A 95 8.45 11.80 13.48
N ARG A 96 7.56 10.98 14.01
CA ARG A 96 6.12 11.07 13.77
C ARG A 96 5.42 11.69 14.96
N LEU A 97 4.68 12.75 14.68
CA LEU A 97 3.89 13.48 15.66
C LEU A 97 2.48 12.89 15.68
N ASP A 98 2.22 11.93 16.58
CA ASP A 98 0.93 11.24 16.65
C ASP A 98 -0.23 12.22 16.91
N LEU A 99 0.02 13.19 17.79
CA LEU A 99 -0.81 14.35 18.03
C LEU A 99 -0.06 15.61 17.60
N GLY A 100 -0.74 16.44 16.82
CA GLY A 100 -0.21 17.70 16.33
C GLY A 100 -0.10 18.81 17.39
N PHE A 101 0.63 19.86 17.04
CA PHE A 101 0.70 21.14 17.75
C PHE A 101 -0.17 22.18 17.00
N GLY A 102 0.31 23.42 16.87
CA GLY A 102 -0.42 24.54 16.28
C GLY A 102 -0.07 24.83 14.82
N GLY A 103 0.65 23.96 14.13
CA GLY A 103 1.12 24.12 12.76
C GLY A 103 2.44 24.89 12.64
N LYS A 104 2.61 25.95 13.45
CA LYS A 104 3.84 26.75 13.48
C LYS A 104 5.04 25.94 13.99
N GLN A 105 4.84 25.10 15.00
CA GLN A 105 5.92 24.32 15.62
C GLN A 105 6.48 23.29 14.62
N GLU A 106 5.61 22.66 13.85
CA GLU A 106 5.93 21.68 12.82
C GLU A 106 6.67 22.33 11.66
N SER A 107 6.25 23.53 11.26
CA SER A 107 6.99 24.34 10.30
C SER A 107 8.40 24.62 10.80
N ILE A 108 8.56 25.09 12.04
CA ILE A 108 9.90 25.34 12.64
C ILE A 108 10.72 24.05 12.68
N MET A 109 10.13 22.92 13.12
CA MET A 109 10.80 21.62 13.19
C MET A 109 11.29 21.15 11.81
N SER A 110 10.60 21.49 10.73
CA SER A 110 11.03 21.12 9.37
C SER A 110 12.37 21.76 8.94
N PHE A 111 12.80 22.84 9.62
CA PHE A 111 14.09 23.51 9.38
C PHE A 111 15.21 23.04 10.33
N ASN A 112 15.04 21.90 11.01
CA ASN A 112 16.06 21.38 11.90
C ASN A 112 17.41 21.13 11.18
N ASP A 113 18.51 21.32 11.90
CA ASP A 113 19.89 21.18 11.39
C ASP A 113 20.31 19.72 11.12
N TYR A 114 19.43 18.75 11.36
CA TYR A 114 19.75 17.33 11.35
C TYR A 114 19.23 16.57 10.11
N ASP A 115 18.48 17.26 9.24
CA ASP A 115 17.73 16.68 8.11
C ASP A 115 16.74 15.59 8.55
N LEU A 116 16.20 15.71 9.77
CA LEU A 116 15.14 14.84 10.27
C LEU A 116 13.83 15.17 9.55
N LYS A 117 13.13 14.14 9.08
CA LYS A 117 11.78 14.31 8.54
C LYS A 117 10.77 14.39 9.67
N ILE A 118 9.80 15.26 9.51
CA ILE A 118 8.66 15.46 10.41
C ILE A 118 7.46 14.79 9.75
N GLU A 119 7.04 13.67 10.32
CA GLU A 119 5.92 12.87 9.84
C GLU A 119 4.64 13.28 10.56
N ILE A 120 3.68 13.78 9.78
CA ILE A 120 2.40 14.30 10.25
C ILE A 120 1.34 13.22 10.15
N ASN A 121 0.48 13.14 11.17
CA ASN A 121 -0.67 12.24 11.15
C ASN A 121 -1.65 12.63 10.02
N MET A 122 -1.83 11.72 9.05
CA MET A 122 -2.75 11.92 7.92
C MET A 122 -4.21 11.61 8.27
N SER A 123 -4.49 10.86 9.34
CA SER A 123 -5.83 10.37 9.66
C SER A 123 -6.72 11.45 10.31
N ASN A 124 -6.73 12.65 9.75
CA ASN A 124 -7.49 13.79 10.25
C ASN A 124 -7.96 14.67 9.08
N GLU A 125 -9.28 14.89 8.98
CA GLU A 125 -9.88 15.72 7.93
C GLU A 125 -9.85 17.23 8.24
N SER A 126 -9.18 17.67 9.31
CA SER A 126 -9.04 19.09 9.64
C SER A 126 -8.17 19.88 8.63
N HIS A 127 -8.08 21.19 8.84
CA HIS A 127 -7.16 22.09 8.12
C HIS A 127 -5.73 22.07 8.67
N TYR A 128 -5.37 21.08 9.48
CA TYR A 128 -4.10 21.07 10.19
C TYR A 128 -2.88 21.12 9.25
N ILE A 129 -2.88 20.33 8.17
CA ILE A 129 -1.80 20.40 7.18
C ILE A 129 -1.77 21.73 6.44
N ASP A 130 -2.94 22.33 6.15
CA ASP A 130 -3.04 23.65 5.53
C ASP A 130 -2.40 24.71 6.43
N THR A 131 -2.73 24.68 7.74
CA THR A 131 -2.13 25.57 8.73
C THR A 131 -0.61 25.41 8.80
N ILE A 132 -0.07 24.18 8.72
CA ILE A 132 1.38 23.96 8.66
C ILE A 132 1.95 24.66 7.41
N MET A 133 1.31 24.49 6.25
CA MET A 133 1.74 25.08 4.98
C MET A 133 1.67 26.61 4.96
N ASP A 134 0.70 27.22 5.63
CA ASP A 134 0.58 28.68 5.79
C ASP A 134 1.79 29.29 6.52
N TYR A 135 2.48 28.50 7.36
CA TYR A 135 3.73 28.89 8.01
C TYR A 135 4.99 28.58 7.17
N CYS A 136 4.85 28.32 5.87
CA CYS A 136 5.95 28.13 4.92
C CYS A 136 7.04 27.12 5.39
N PRO A 137 6.68 25.85 5.64
CA PRO A 137 7.61 24.85 6.12
C PRO A 137 8.61 24.47 5.03
N ASN A 138 9.74 23.87 5.42
CA ASN A 138 10.56 23.11 4.47
C ASN A 138 9.82 21.82 4.08
N LYS A 139 9.11 21.85 2.96
CA LYS A 139 8.30 20.73 2.46
C LYS A 139 9.09 19.44 2.25
N GLU A 140 10.39 19.51 1.95
CA GLU A 140 11.25 18.32 1.79
C GLU A 140 11.46 17.53 3.09
N ASN A 141 11.16 18.19 4.22
CA ASN A 141 11.21 17.61 5.55
C ASN A 141 9.83 17.30 6.12
N ILE A 142 8.75 17.50 5.37
CA ILE A 142 7.40 17.11 5.80
C ILE A 142 6.96 15.86 5.03
N ILE A 143 6.55 14.84 5.77
CA ILE A 143 5.94 13.62 5.22
C ILE A 143 4.64 13.31 5.99
N GLY A 144 3.78 12.48 5.43
CA GLY A 144 2.51 12.09 6.05
C GLY A 144 2.43 10.59 6.27
N CYS A 145 1.83 10.17 7.38
CA CYS A 145 1.49 8.79 7.64
C CYS A 145 0.14 8.64 8.34
N HIS A 146 -0.71 7.77 7.81
CA HIS A 146 -1.97 7.40 8.43
C HIS A 146 -1.76 6.61 9.73
N ASN A 147 -2.75 6.65 10.62
CA ASN A 147 -2.84 5.71 11.74
C ASN A 147 -3.09 4.27 11.24
N PHE A 148 -2.79 3.31 12.13
CA PHE A 148 -3.34 1.95 12.09
C PHE A 148 -4.35 1.75 13.22
N TYR A 149 -5.23 0.75 13.08
CA TYR A 149 -6.39 0.58 13.95
C TYR A 149 -6.48 -0.85 14.51
N PRO A 150 -6.00 -1.07 15.76
CA PRO A 150 -5.93 -2.40 16.35
C PRO A 150 -7.29 -3.00 16.74
N HIS A 151 -8.29 -2.16 16.98
CA HIS A 151 -9.64 -2.60 17.32
C HIS A 151 -10.45 -2.85 16.05
N ILE A 152 -11.07 -4.01 15.92
CA ILE A 152 -11.93 -4.33 14.77
C ILE A 152 -13.04 -3.30 14.56
N TYR A 153 -13.41 -3.00 13.32
CA TYR A 153 -14.41 -1.99 12.93
C TYR A 153 -14.05 -0.53 13.27
N THR A 154 -12.79 -0.23 13.59
CA THR A 154 -12.33 1.15 13.86
C THR A 154 -11.37 1.69 12.82
N GLY A 155 -10.98 0.87 11.83
CA GLY A 155 -10.23 1.32 10.67
C GLY A 155 -10.98 2.37 9.87
N LEU A 156 -10.25 3.13 9.05
CA LEU A 156 -10.83 4.18 8.24
C LEU A 156 -11.78 3.61 7.19
N GLU A 157 -12.87 4.33 6.94
CA GLU A 157 -13.68 4.15 5.73
C GLU A 157 -12.94 4.70 4.49
N ARG A 158 -13.20 4.11 3.32
CA ARG A 158 -12.54 4.46 2.06
C ARG A 158 -12.65 5.94 1.69
N ASN A 159 -13.85 6.52 1.82
CA ASN A 159 -14.09 7.90 1.41
C ASN A 159 -13.33 8.89 2.30
N PHE A 160 -13.32 8.67 3.62
CA PHE A 160 -12.54 9.48 4.55
C PHE A 160 -11.04 9.37 4.27
N PHE A 161 -10.52 8.15 4.07
CA PHE A 161 -9.12 7.90 3.72
C PHE A 161 -8.70 8.65 2.44
N ASN A 162 -9.52 8.59 1.38
CA ASN A 162 -9.24 9.28 0.12
C ASN A 162 -9.18 10.81 0.29
N ARG A 163 -10.11 11.39 1.06
CA ARG A 163 -10.12 12.84 1.32
C ARG A 163 -8.89 13.28 2.11
N CYS A 164 -8.50 12.51 3.14
CA CYS A 164 -7.31 12.76 3.92
C CYS A 164 -6.02 12.65 3.08
N THR A 165 -5.89 11.59 2.28
CA THR A 165 -4.73 11.36 1.40
C THR A 165 -4.60 12.47 0.36
N SER A 166 -5.71 12.90 -0.23
CA SER A 166 -5.72 13.95 -1.27
C SER A 166 -5.13 15.27 -0.77
N LYS A 167 -5.45 15.70 0.47
CA LYS A 167 -4.89 16.91 1.06
C LYS A 167 -3.35 16.92 1.10
N PHE A 168 -2.74 15.79 1.45
CA PHE A 168 -1.28 15.66 1.46
C PHE A 168 -0.70 15.65 0.04
N LYS A 169 -1.41 15.03 -0.91
CA LYS A 169 -1.00 14.99 -2.31
C LYS A 169 -1.11 16.33 -3.02
N GLU A 170 -2.07 17.18 -2.67
CA GLU A 170 -2.18 18.56 -3.18
C GLU A 170 -0.91 19.36 -2.89
N TYR A 171 -0.26 19.12 -1.74
CA TYR A 171 1.04 19.72 -1.40
C TYR A 171 2.26 18.93 -1.89
N SER A 172 2.05 17.86 -2.66
CA SER A 172 3.10 16.95 -3.16
C SER A 172 3.94 16.30 -2.04
N LEU A 173 3.33 16.03 -0.89
CA LEU A 173 3.99 15.37 0.22
C LEU A 173 4.02 13.86 0.04
N ALA A 174 5.06 13.23 0.58
CA ALA A 174 5.13 11.77 0.64
C ALA A 174 4.09 11.23 1.61
N THR A 175 3.37 10.18 1.21
CA THR A 175 2.26 9.59 1.99
C THR A 175 2.60 8.18 2.44
N ALA A 176 2.03 7.76 3.57
CA ALA A 176 2.22 6.43 4.12
C ALA A 176 0.94 5.89 4.77
N ALA A 177 0.78 4.57 4.75
CA ALA A 177 -0.31 3.87 5.40
C ALA A 177 0.11 2.44 5.79
N PHE A 178 -0.73 1.79 6.58
CA PHE A 178 -0.45 0.50 7.20
C PHE A 178 -1.33 -0.62 6.65
N ILE A 179 -0.70 -1.78 6.46
CA ILE A 179 -1.32 -3.07 6.16
C ILE A 179 -1.06 -4.04 7.32
N THR A 180 -1.87 -5.08 7.43
CA THR A 180 -1.73 -6.07 8.49
C THR A 180 -1.31 -7.43 7.94
N ALA A 181 -0.31 -8.05 8.56
CA ALA A 181 0.02 -9.46 8.38
C ALA A 181 -0.87 -10.30 9.31
N LYS A 182 -1.47 -11.39 8.82
CA LYS A 182 -2.45 -12.17 9.61
C LYS A 182 -1.78 -13.10 10.61
N GLU A 183 -0.58 -13.55 10.29
CA GLU A 183 0.23 -14.48 11.06
C GLU A 183 1.01 -13.82 12.20
N SER A 184 1.13 -12.50 12.17
CA SER A 184 1.80 -11.71 13.22
C SER A 184 1.03 -11.81 14.54
N THR A 185 1.78 -11.77 15.65
CA THR A 185 1.27 -12.13 16.98
C THR A 185 1.25 -10.97 17.97
N PHE A 186 1.93 -9.86 17.68
CA PHE A 186 1.94 -8.70 18.57
C PHE A 186 2.04 -7.36 17.84
N GLY A 187 1.62 -6.33 18.56
CA GLY A 187 1.65 -4.94 18.15
C GLY A 187 2.14 -4.03 19.27
N PRO A 188 1.80 -2.73 19.22
CA PRO A 188 2.13 -1.76 20.25
C PRO A 188 1.28 -1.92 21.52
N TRP A 189 0.11 -2.54 21.39
CA TRP A 189 -0.86 -2.68 22.47
C TRP A 189 -1.31 -4.15 22.60
N PRO A 190 -1.86 -4.55 23.75
CA PRO A 190 -2.38 -5.91 23.94
C PRO A 190 -3.52 -6.28 22.98
N VAL A 191 -4.33 -5.29 22.57
CA VAL A 191 -5.41 -5.48 21.60
C VAL A 191 -4.82 -5.45 20.19
N MET A 192 -5.06 -6.51 19.40
CA MET A 192 -4.54 -6.64 18.05
C MET A 192 -5.43 -7.55 17.18
N ASP A 193 -6.57 -7.03 16.71
CA ASP A 193 -7.47 -7.75 15.79
C ASP A 193 -7.06 -7.53 14.32
N GLY A 194 -5.74 -7.57 14.06
CA GLY A 194 -5.12 -6.93 12.89
C GLY A 194 -5.05 -5.41 13.04
N MET A 195 -4.12 -4.75 12.34
CA MET A 195 -3.93 -3.30 12.48
C MET A 195 -3.77 -2.58 11.13
N PRO A 196 -4.70 -2.72 10.17
CA PRO A 196 -4.62 -1.94 8.94
C PRO A 196 -5.01 -0.47 9.17
N THR A 197 -4.70 0.39 8.20
CA THR A 197 -5.27 1.75 8.12
C THR A 197 -6.74 1.71 7.68
N LEU A 198 -7.05 0.97 6.62
CA LEU A 198 -8.40 0.83 6.07
C LEU A 198 -9.11 -0.39 6.69
N GLU A 199 -10.35 -0.23 7.11
CA GLU A 199 -11.07 -1.34 7.77
C GLU A 199 -11.27 -2.54 6.81
N GLU A 200 -11.57 -2.26 5.55
CA GLU A 200 -11.78 -3.29 4.52
C GLU A 200 -10.52 -4.12 4.18
N HIS A 201 -9.34 -3.69 4.65
CA HIS A 201 -8.08 -4.42 4.47
C HIS A 201 -7.85 -5.52 5.49
N ARG A 202 -8.54 -5.47 6.64
CA ARG A 202 -8.25 -6.31 7.81
C ARG A 202 -8.19 -7.80 7.51
N ASN A 203 -9.04 -8.25 6.58
CA ASN A 203 -9.17 -9.65 6.20
C ASN A 203 -8.65 -9.96 4.78
N LEU A 204 -8.08 -8.99 4.07
CA LEU A 204 -7.52 -9.21 2.73
C LEU A 204 -6.13 -9.86 2.80
N PRO A 205 -5.70 -10.59 1.76
CA PRO A 205 -4.30 -11.00 1.63
C PRO A 205 -3.37 -9.77 1.59
N ILE A 206 -2.18 -9.91 2.16
CA ILE A 206 -1.29 -8.78 2.46
C ILE A 206 -0.85 -8.01 1.20
N GLU A 207 -0.61 -8.72 0.10
CA GLU A 207 -0.26 -8.15 -1.19
C GLU A 207 -1.41 -7.34 -1.79
N ILE A 208 -2.67 -7.74 -1.56
CA ILE A 208 -3.85 -7.02 -2.05
C ILE A 208 -4.02 -5.71 -1.31
N GLN A 209 -3.80 -5.71 0.01
CA GLN A 209 -3.79 -4.50 0.82
C GLN A 209 -2.74 -3.51 0.27
N ALA A 210 -1.51 -3.98 0.00
CA ALA A 210 -0.45 -3.14 -0.54
C ALA A 210 -0.76 -2.60 -1.95
N ILE A 211 -1.27 -3.45 -2.86
CA ILE A 211 -1.67 -3.04 -4.22
C ILE A 211 -2.71 -1.94 -4.14
N ASP A 212 -3.75 -2.12 -3.32
CA ASP A 212 -4.81 -1.13 -3.14
C ASP A 212 -4.28 0.21 -2.62
N LEU A 213 -3.41 0.20 -1.60
CA LEU A 213 -2.80 1.44 -1.07
C LEU A 213 -1.96 2.15 -2.14
N PHE A 214 -1.15 1.42 -2.90
CA PHE A 214 -0.37 2.01 -4.00
C PHE A 214 -1.27 2.61 -5.08
N LEU A 215 -2.41 1.97 -5.40
CA LEU A 215 -3.40 2.53 -6.33
C LEU A 215 -4.16 3.72 -5.77
N SER A 216 -4.18 3.88 -4.45
CA SER A 216 -4.86 4.95 -3.71
C SER A 216 -3.90 6.06 -3.27
N ASP A 217 -2.88 6.33 -4.08
CA ASP A 217 -1.92 7.42 -3.87
C ASP A 217 -1.11 7.33 -2.55
N ILE A 218 -0.86 6.12 -2.05
CA ILE A 218 0.12 5.91 -0.97
C ILE A 218 1.51 5.64 -1.55
N ASP A 219 2.54 6.33 -1.04
CA ASP A 219 3.93 6.10 -1.45
C ASP A 219 4.60 5.02 -0.62
N ASN A 220 4.35 4.96 0.69
CA ASN A 220 5.02 4.05 1.61
C ASN A 220 4.00 3.14 2.29
N VAL A 221 4.15 1.83 2.15
CA VAL A 221 3.26 0.86 2.79
C VAL A 221 4.00 0.11 3.88
N PHE A 222 3.51 0.19 5.11
CA PHE A 222 4.12 -0.44 6.28
C PHE A 222 3.31 -1.65 6.74
N ILE A 223 3.98 -2.76 7.05
CA ILE A 223 3.37 -3.85 7.83
C ILE A 223 3.25 -3.38 9.28
N SER A 224 2.04 -3.23 9.79
CA SER A 224 1.78 -2.68 11.11
C SER A 224 2.22 -3.57 12.25
N ASN A 225 2.02 -4.88 12.16
CA ASN A 225 2.21 -5.82 13.26
C ASN A 225 3.47 -6.68 13.09
N CYS A 226 3.87 -7.35 14.16
CA CYS A 226 5.09 -8.15 14.21
C CYS A 226 4.80 -9.60 14.62
N TYR A 227 5.54 -10.59 14.11
CA TYR A 227 6.40 -10.52 12.93
C TYR A 227 5.65 -11.05 11.71
N ALA A 228 5.80 -10.41 10.55
CA ALA A 228 5.40 -11.05 9.30
C ALA A 228 6.37 -12.19 8.98
N ASN A 229 5.88 -13.25 8.34
CA ASN A 229 6.71 -14.38 7.96
C ASN A 229 7.33 -14.18 6.55
N GLU A 230 8.26 -15.05 6.17
CA GLU A 230 8.95 -14.97 4.87
C GLU A 230 8.00 -15.07 3.67
N GLU A 231 6.88 -15.79 3.79
CA GLU A 231 5.84 -15.87 2.74
C GLU A 231 5.21 -14.50 2.47
N SER A 232 4.87 -13.75 3.54
CA SER A 232 4.36 -12.38 3.43
C SER A 232 5.38 -11.43 2.78
N PHE A 233 6.66 -11.53 3.15
CA PHE A 233 7.72 -10.75 2.50
C PHE A 233 7.86 -11.09 1.01
N GLU A 234 7.84 -12.38 0.65
CA GLU A 234 7.93 -12.81 -0.74
C GLU A 234 6.77 -12.27 -1.57
N LYS A 235 5.53 -12.39 -1.07
CA LYS A 235 4.35 -11.84 -1.75
C LYS A 235 4.44 -10.33 -1.96
N LEU A 236 4.82 -9.58 -0.92
CA LEU A 236 4.96 -8.12 -1.00
C LEU A 236 6.09 -7.69 -1.93
N SER A 237 7.22 -8.40 -1.93
CA SER A 237 8.37 -8.09 -2.80
C SER A 237 8.06 -8.24 -4.29
N LYS A 238 7.09 -9.11 -4.63
CA LYS A 238 6.63 -9.36 -6.00
C LYS A 238 5.58 -8.37 -6.49
N VAL A 239 5.06 -7.49 -5.64
CA VAL A 239 4.09 -6.46 -6.04
C VAL A 239 4.77 -5.47 -6.98
N ASP A 240 4.32 -5.42 -8.23
CA ASP A 240 4.79 -4.40 -9.18
C ASP A 240 4.20 -3.04 -8.79
N LYS A 241 5.08 -2.10 -8.47
CA LYS A 241 4.70 -0.77 -8.00
C LYS A 241 4.42 0.20 -9.15
N ARG A 242 4.55 -0.20 -10.42
CA ARG A 242 4.43 0.67 -11.60
C ARG A 242 3.06 0.56 -12.28
N TYR A 243 2.45 -0.62 -12.25
CA TYR A 243 1.14 -0.88 -12.86
C TYR A 243 0.42 -2.01 -12.12
N LEU A 244 -0.90 -2.09 -12.32
CA LEU A 244 -1.72 -3.13 -11.72
C LEU A 244 -1.50 -4.47 -12.41
N VAL A 245 -1.28 -5.51 -11.61
CA VAL A 245 -1.30 -6.92 -12.03
C VAL A 245 -2.48 -7.60 -11.37
N LEU A 246 -3.41 -8.09 -12.17
CA LEU A 246 -4.56 -8.87 -11.68
C LEU A 246 -4.23 -10.36 -11.73
N LYS A 247 -4.65 -11.12 -10.71
CA LYS A 247 -4.58 -12.58 -10.75
C LYS A 247 -5.87 -13.19 -11.26
N ALA A 248 -5.77 -14.25 -12.04
CA ALA A 248 -6.90 -14.89 -12.71
C ALA A 248 -6.81 -16.41 -12.71
N ASN A 249 -7.96 -17.08 -12.76
CA ASN A 249 -8.08 -18.50 -13.05
C ASN A 249 -8.56 -18.67 -14.50
N LEU A 250 -7.74 -19.24 -15.36
CA LEU A 250 -8.11 -19.48 -16.76
C LEU A 250 -8.88 -20.80 -16.93
N VAL A 251 -9.70 -20.88 -17.97
CA VAL A 251 -10.38 -22.13 -18.31
C VAL A 251 -9.38 -23.18 -18.80
N LYS A 252 -9.57 -24.45 -18.41
CA LYS A 252 -8.57 -25.53 -18.60
C LYS A 252 -8.10 -25.73 -20.04
N GLU A 253 -9.01 -25.58 -21.00
CA GLU A 253 -8.75 -25.82 -22.43
C GLU A 253 -8.75 -24.51 -23.22
N ILE A 254 -8.25 -23.43 -22.62
CA ILE A 254 -8.04 -22.16 -23.32
C ILE A 254 -7.07 -22.38 -24.50
N PRO A 255 -7.41 -21.97 -25.73
CA PRO A 255 -6.48 -22.11 -26.84
C PRO A 255 -5.26 -21.20 -26.68
N GLU A 256 -4.14 -21.60 -27.29
CA GLU A 256 -2.83 -20.97 -27.06
C GLU A 256 -2.78 -19.47 -27.39
N VAL A 257 -3.51 -19.02 -28.43
CA VAL A 257 -3.53 -17.60 -28.81
C VAL A 257 -4.29 -16.77 -27.77
N GLU A 258 -5.45 -17.24 -27.33
CA GLU A 258 -6.24 -16.64 -26.27
C GLU A 258 -5.46 -16.58 -24.96
N LYS A 259 -4.73 -17.65 -24.61
CA LYS A 259 -3.87 -17.67 -23.42
C LYS A 259 -2.77 -16.61 -23.50
N LYS A 260 -2.09 -16.49 -24.64
CA LYS A 260 -1.08 -15.44 -24.88
C LYS A 260 -1.67 -14.04 -24.82
N ILE A 261 -2.87 -13.84 -25.37
CA ILE A 261 -3.58 -12.56 -25.27
C ILE A 261 -3.76 -12.18 -23.81
N VAL A 262 -4.17 -13.11 -22.94
CA VAL A 262 -4.42 -12.82 -21.52
C VAL A 262 -3.12 -12.58 -20.74
N LEU A 263 -2.10 -13.45 -20.91
CA LEU A 263 -0.95 -13.50 -20.00
C LEU A 263 0.29 -12.72 -20.49
N ASP A 264 0.49 -12.63 -21.82
CA ASP A 264 1.73 -12.07 -22.38
C ASP A 264 1.56 -10.60 -22.81
N GLU A 265 0.33 -10.16 -23.08
CA GLU A 265 0.09 -8.80 -23.55
C GLU A 265 0.10 -7.77 -22.43
N PHE A 266 0.54 -6.56 -22.77
CA PHE A 266 0.36 -5.40 -21.91
C PHE A 266 -0.95 -4.71 -22.26
N HIS A 267 -1.92 -4.77 -21.35
CA HIS A 267 -3.27 -4.28 -21.60
C HIS A 267 -3.42 -2.81 -21.26
N ASN A 268 -4.31 -2.16 -21.99
CA ASN A 268 -4.68 -0.77 -21.77
C ASN A 268 -6.20 -0.65 -21.84
N ARG A 269 -6.83 -0.09 -20.81
CA ARG A 269 -8.26 0.23 -20.87
C ARG A 269 -8.49 1.35 -21.88
N ARG A 270 -9.34 1.11 -22.87
CA ARG A 270 -9.71 2.11 -23.88
C ARG A 270 -10.24 3.42 -23.25
N LEU A 271 -10.01 4.55 -23.93
CA LEU A 271 -10.39 5.91 -23.47
C LEU A 271 -11.90 6.10 -23.29
N ASP A 272 -12.69 5.67 -24.27
CA ASP A 272 -14.15 5.66 -24.22
C ASP A 272 -14.64 4.46 -23.40
N THR A 273 -14.85 4.72 -22.11
CA THR A 273 -15.26 3.73 -21.12
C THR A 273 -16.79 3.59 -21.03
N ASN A 274 -17.25 2.45 -20.50
CA ASN A 274 -18.62 2.26 -20.06
C ASN A 274 -18.65 1.53 -18.71
N GLU A 275 -19.85 1.33 -18.16
CA GLU A 275 -20.07 0.70 -16.85
C GLU A 275 -20.04 -0.84 -16.86
N TYR A 276 -19.96 -1.47 -18.03
CA TYR A 276 -20.05 -2.92 -18.21
C TYR A 276 -18.70 -3.58 -18.44
N LEU A 277 -17.76 -2.91 -19.09
CA LEU A 277 -16.56 -3.53 -19.65
C LEU A 277 -15.31 -2.66 -19.51
N ILE A 278 -14.22 -3.30 -19.11
CA ILE A 278 -12.86 -2.84 -19.40
C ILE A 278 -12.49 -3.44 -20.75
N ARG A 279 -12.13 -2.61 -21.72
CA ARG A 279 -11.84 -3.07 -23.10
C ARG A 279 -10.38 -2.83 -23.45
N SER A 280 -9.70 -3.90 -23.86
CA SER A 280 -8.30 -3.90 -24.29
C SER A 280 -8.21 -4.17 -25.79
N THR A 281 -8.10 -3.09 -26.57
CA THR A 281 -8.25 -3.15 -28.05
C THR A 281 -6.98 -3.51 -28.82
N SER A 282 -5.82 -3.50 -28.17
CA SER A 282 -4.54 -3.78 -28.83
C SER A 282 -4.46 -5.22 -29.33
N SER A 283 -5.05 -6.18 -28.60
CA SER A 283 -5.02 -7.61 -28.95
C SER A 283 -5.66 -7.87 -30.31
N ARG A 284 -6.88 -7.36 -30.58
CA ARG A 284 -7.54 -7.56 -31.89
C ARG A 284 -6.76 -7.02 -33.08
N ILE A 285 -5.93 -5.99 -32.88
CA ILE A 285 -5.09 -5.42 -33.94
C ILE A 285 -3.89 -6.35 -34.19
N LYS A 286 -3.22 -6.77 -33.12
CA LYS A 286 -2.02 -7.63 -33.18
C LYS A 286 -2.33 -9.02 -33.74
N TYR A 287 -3.47 -9.59 -33.37
CA TYR A 287 -3.89 -10.93 -33.76
C TYR A 287 -4.88 -10.93 -34.93
N ARG A 288 -4.93 -9.85 -35.71
CA ARG A 288 -5.84 -9.72 -36.85
C ARG A 288 -5.60 -10.84 -37.87
N GLY A 289 -6.68 -11.46 -38.33
CA GLY A 289 -6.63 -12.58 -39.28
C GLY A 289 -6.54 -13.96 -38.63
N HIS A 290 -6.31 -14.03 -37.31
CA HIS A 290 -6.53 -15.25 -36.54
C HIS A 290 -8.03 -15.56 -36.44
N ASN A 291 -8.39 -16.84 -36.51
CA ASN A 291 -9.77 -17.28 -36.33
C ASN A 291 -10.03 -17.66 -34.86
N PHE A 292 -10.68 -16.75 -34.13
CA PHE A 292 -11.13 -16.97 -32.75
C PHE A 292 -12.40 -17.81 -32.77
N LYS A 293 -12.25 -19.14 -32.66
CA LYS A 293 -13.39 -20.07 -32.63
C LYS A 293 -14.26 -19.77 -31.40
N LEU A 294 -15.56 -19.88 -31.53
CA LEU A 294 -16.47 -19.80 -30.39
C LEU A 294 -16.29 -21.03 -29.47
N PHE A 295 -16.05 -20.80 -28.19
CA PHE A 295 -15.99 -21.80 -27.13
C PHE A 295 -16.35 -21.16 -25.78
N ASN A 296 -16.84 -21.97 -24.85
CA ASN A 296 -17.22 -21.52 -23.50
C ASN A 296 -18.06 -20.23 -23.48
N ALA A 297 -19.06 -20.16 -24.37
CA ALA A 297 -19.99 -19.04 -24.45
C ALA A 297 -21.07 -19.21 -23.37
N GLU A 298 -20.75 -18.84 -22.13
CA GLU A 298 -21.67 -18.93 -21.00
C GLU A 298 -22.88 -18.01 -21.20
N ASN A 299 -24.08 -18.44 -20.79
CA ASN A 299 -25.32 -17.66 -20.97
C ASN A 299 -25.29 -16.31 -20.24
N ILE A 300 -24.67 -16.28 -19.05
CA ILE A 300 -24.53 -15.09 -18.21
C ILE A 300 -23.04 -14.86 -17.99
N ILE A 301 -22.55 -13.71 -18.42
CA ILE A 301 -21.21 -13.23 -18.12
C ILE A 301 -21.26 -12.59 -16.74
N LYS A 302 -20.40 -13.04 -15.83
CA LYS A 302 -20.29 -12.52 -14.47
C LYS A 302 -19.26 -11.41 -14.37
N ARG A 303 -19.42 -10.49 -13.40
CA ARG A 303 -18.36 -9.54 -13.05
C ARG A 303 -17.04 -10.29 -12.79
N GLY A 304 -15.95 -9.78 -13.33
CA GLY A 304 -14.63 -10.40 -13.25
C GLY A 304 -14.34 -11.43 -14.34
N ALA A 305 -15.32 -11.80 -15.17
CA ALA A 305 -15.07 -12.66 -16.33
C ALA A 305 -14.11 -11.96 -17.31
N ILE A 306 -13.08 -12.70 -17.72
CA ILE A 306 -12.17 -12.33 -18.81
C ILE A 306 -12.77 -12.88 -20.10
N LEU A 307 -12.92 -11.99 -21.07
CA LEU A 307 -13.62 -12.27 -22.32
C LEU A 307 -12.67 -12.08 -23.48
N ILE A 308 -12.83 -12.92 -24.50
CA ILE A 308 -12.26 -12.68 -25.83
C ILE A 308 -13.38 -12.82 -26.85
N GLU A 309 -13.55 -11.80 -27.68
CA GLU A 309 -14.57 -11.82 -28.72
C GLU A 309 -14.22 -12.84 -29.82
N SER A 310 -15.17 -13.69 -30.17
CA SER A 310 -14.98 -14.67 -31.25
C SER A 310 -15.00 -14.00 -32.63
N SER A 311 -14.64 -14.76 -33.67
CA SER A 311 -14.73 -14.33 -35.07
C SER A 311 -16.16 -13.94 -35.49
N GLU A 312 -17.20 -14.41 -34.79
CA GLU A 312 -18.60 -14.07 -35.07
C GLU A 312 -18.94 -12.61 -34.78
N TYR A 313 -18.08 -11.92 -34.01
CA TYR A 313 -18.18 -10.49 -33.75
C TYR A 313 -17.44 -9.62 -34.79
N GLY A 314 -16.91 -10.22 -35.86
CA GLY A 314 -16.33 -9.50 -36.99
C GLY A 314 -15.14 -8.61 -36.56
N SER A 315 -15.29 -7.29 -36.68
CA SER A 315 -14.22 -6.34 -36.37
C SER A 315 -13.75 -6.33 -34.92
N TYR A 316 -14.49 -6.95 -34.00
CA TYR A 316 -14.10 -7.06 -32.59
C TYR A 316 -13.36 -8.36 -32.27
N ALA A 317 -13.26 -9.31 -33.21
CA ALA A 317 -12.63 -10.61 -32.98
C ALA A 317 -11.22 -10.46 -32.38
N GLY A 318 -10.96 -11.19 -31.29
CA GLY A 318 -9.70 -11.15 -30.55
C GLY A 318 -9.57 -9.98 -29.56
N GLU A 319 -10.57 -9.13 -29.40
CA GLU A 319 -10.57 -8.06 -28.39
C GLU A 319 -10.71 -8.67 -26.99
N LEU A 320 -9.75 -8.40 -26.10
CA LEU A 320 -9.87 -8.80 -24.71
C LEU A 320 -10.72 -7.79 -23.95
N GLN A 321 -11.63 -8.31 -23.11
CA GLN A 321 -12.45 -7.49 -22.22
C GLN A 321 -12.50 -8.11 -20.82
N ILE A 322 -12.79 -7.29 -19.81
CA ILE A 322 -13.12 -7.77 -18.45
C ILE A 322 -14.47 -7.19 -18.07
N ALA A 323 -15.38 -8.05 -17.63
CA ALA A 323 -16.71 -7.65 -17.21
C ALA A 323 -16.69 -6.92 -15.85
N LEU A 324 -17.30 -5.75 -15.79
CA LEU A 324 -17.52 -4.96 -14.57
C LEU A 324 -18.89 -5.22 -13.94
N LYS A 325 -19.83 -5.77 -14.71
CA LYS A 325 -21.19 -6.11 -14.27
C LYS A 325 -21.63 -7.43 -14.88
N ASP A 326 -22.58 -8.07 -14.21
CA ASP A 326 -23.27 -9.22 -14.77
C ASP A 326 -24.07 -8.81 -16.03
N MET A 327 -23.96 -9.59 -17.10
CA MET A 327 -24.67 -9.33 -18.35
C MET A 327 -25.00 -10.61 -19.11
N LYS A 328 -26.04 -10.57 -19.94
CA LYS A 328 -26.40 -11.70 -20.80
C LYS A 328 -25.41 -11.80 -21.97
N ASN A 329 -24.84 -12.97 -22.19
CA ASN A 329 -24.03 -13.22 -23.38
C ASN A 329 -24.93 -13.34 -24.60
N THR A 330 -24.52 -12.78 -25.73
CA THR A 330 -25.23 -12.98 -26.99
C THR A 330 -24.96 -14.35 -27.62
N GLY A 331 -24.14 -15.18 -26.97
CA GLY A 331 -23.67 -16.47 -27.48
C GLY A 331 -22.49 -16.35 -28.44
N ARG A 332 -21.82 -15.20 -28.50
CA ARG A 332 -20.73 -14.91 -29.46
C ARG A 332 -19.39 -14.56 -28.80
N THR A 333 -19.38 -14.44 -27.47
CA THR A 333 -18.19 -14.06 -26.69
C THR A 333 -17.70 -15.26 -25.91
N ASN A 334 -16.39 -15.53 -25.98
CA ASN A 334 -15.75 -16.59 -25.21
C ASN A 334 -15.45 -16.07 -23.81
N VAL A 335 -15.85 -16.82 -22.77
CA VAL A 335 -15.34 -16.60 -21.42
C VAL A 335 -14.07 -17.44 -21.27
N VAL A 336 -12.93 -16.79 -21.08
CA VAL A 336 -11.61 -17.44 -21.08
C VAL A 336 -10.99 -17.58 -19.69
N GLY A 337 -11.60 -16.96 -18.68
CA GLY A 337 -11.18 -17.07 -17.29
C GLY A 337 -11.91 -16.09 -16.40
N TYR A 338 -11.52 -16.05 -15.14
CA TYR A 338 -12.09 -15.18 -14.11
C TYR A 338 -10.98 -14.56 -13.28
N ILE A 339 -11.07 -13.25 -13.04
CA ILE A 339 -10.25 -12.57 -12.04
C ILE A 339 -10.55 -13.21 -10.67
N LYS A 340 -9.50 -13.48 -9.88
CA LYS A 340 -9.65 -14.06 -8.53
C LYS A 340 -10.47 -13.12 -7.65
N ASP A 341 -11.29 -13.69 -6.77
CA ASP A 341 -12.30 -12.95 -6.00
C ASP A 341 -11.70 -11.79 -5.19
N GLU A 342 -10.52 -12.01 -4.59
CA GLU A 342 -9.80 -11.01 -3.82
C GLU A 342 -9.28 -9.82 -4.65
N TYR A 343 -9.26 -9.92 -5.98
CA TYR A 343 -8.87 -8.85 -6.91
C TYR A 343 -10.08 -8.12 -7.53
N LEU A 344 -11.32 -8.59 -7.34
CA LEU A 344 -12.49 -8.05 -8.07
C LEU A 344 -12.79 -6.58 -7.80
N PHE A 345 -12.52 -6.10 -6.59
CA PHE A 345 -12.72 -4.68 -6.26
C PHE A 345 -11.66 -3.78 -6.90
N LEU A 346 -10.47 -4.33 -7.21
CA LEU A 346 -9.40 -3.59 -7.89
C LEU A 346 -9.77 -3.21 -9.33
N LEU A 347 -10.77 -3.87 -9.92
CA LEU A 347 -11.28 -3.51 -11.25
C LEU A 347 -11.83 -2.08 -11.31
N ASP A 348 -12.38 -1.59 -10.19
CA ASP A 348 -12.94 -0.23 -10.12
C ASP A 348 -11.84 0.85 -10.15
N TYR A 349 -10.58 0.48 -9.87
CA TYR A 349 -9.44 1.38 -9.94
C TYR A 349 -8.87 1.54 -11.36
N ILE A 350 -9.26 0.70 -12.32
CA ILE A 350 -8.69 0.73 -13.68
C ILE A 350 -9.33 1.89 -14.45
N LYS A 351 -8.70 3.05 -14.45
CA LYS A 351 -9.18 4.27 -15.14
C LYS A 351 -9.07 4.13 -16.66
N ALA A 352 -9.74 5.03 -17.38
CA ALA A 352 -9.54 5.20 -18.82
C ALA A 352 -8.04 5.36 -19.14
N SER A 353 -7.54 4.68 -20.16
CA SER A 353 -6.13 4.63 -20.55
C SER A 353 -5.16 4.05 -19.51
N GLN A 354 -5.64 3.44 -18.44
CA GLN A 354 -4.76 2.79 -17.48
C GLN A 354 -4.21 1.47 -18.03
N ASN A 355 -2.91 1.27 -17.84
CA ASN A 355 -2.24 0.02 -18.19
C ASN A 355 -2.35 -1.00 -17.06
N PHE A 356 -2.46 -2.27 -17.43
CA PHE A 356 -2.49 -3.39 -16.49
C PHE A 356 -1.99 -4.68 -17.14
N ARG A 357 -1.72 -5.69 -16.31
CA ARG A 357 -1.44 -7.07 -16.73
C ARG A 357 -2.37 -8.05 -16.02
N ILE A 358 -2.46 -9.24 -16.58
CA ILE A 358 -3.14 -10.39 -15.97
C ILE A 358 -2.11 -11.51 -15.84
N GLU A 359 -2.10 -12.18 -14.69
CA GLU A 359 -1.29 -13.36 -14.42
C GLU A 359 -2.14 -14.46 -13.79
N GLU A 360 -1.66 -15.70 -13.83
CA GLU A 360 -2.30 -16.84 -13.14
C GLU A 360 -1.99 -16.84 -11.63
#